data_AF-L9L8B7-F1
#
_entry.id   AF-L9L8B7-F1
#
_cell.length_a   1.000
_cell.length_b   1.000
_cell.length_c   1.000
_cell.angle_alpha   90.00
_cell.angle_beta   90.00
_cell.angle_gamma   90.00
#
_symmetry.space_group_name_H-M   'P 1'
#
loop_
_entity.id
_entity.type
_entity.pdbx_description
1 polymer ?
#
loop_
_entity_poly.entity_id
_entity_poly.type
_entity_poly.pdbx_seq_one_letter_code
_entity_poly.pdbx_strand_id
1 'polypeptide(L)'
;MKVRKCSTPEEIKKRKKAVIFCLSADKKCIIVEEGKEILVGDVGVTITDPFKHFVGMLPEKDCRYALYDASFETKESRKEELMFFLWAPELAPLKSKMIYASSKDAIKKKFQGIKHECQANGPEDLNRACIAEKLGGSLIVAFEGCPV
;
A
#
# COMPACT_ATOMS: atom_id res chain seq x y z
N MET A 1 -14.59 14.38 24.91
CA MET A 1 -13.26 13.84 24.52
C MET A 1 -13.40 12.37 24.19
N LYS A 2 -13.29 11.98 22.90
CA LYS A 2 -13.28 10.56 22.51
C LYS A 2 -11.86 10.04 22.73
N VAL A 3 -11.62 9.46 23.90
CA VAL A 3 -10.38 8.75 24.22
C VAL A 3 -10.28 7.60 23.20
N ARG A 4 -9.29 7.68 22.31
CA ARG A 4 -8.98 6.59 21.38
C ARG A 4 -8.64 5.37 22.24
N LYS A 5 -9.49 4.34 22.22
CA LYS A 5 -9.19 3.02 22.80
C LYS A 5 -7.80 2.60 22.28
N CYS A 6 -6.82 2.49 23.15
CA CYS A 6 -5.58 1.76 22.83
C CYS A 6 -6.01 0.33 22.50
N SER A 7 -5.85 -0.07 21.24
CA SER A 7 -6.08 -1.45 20.83
C SER A 7 -5.14 -2.36 21.61
N THR A 8 -5.63 -3.54 22.00
CA THR A 8 -4.78 -4.54 22.65
C THR A 8 -3.64 -4.95 21.69
N PRO A 9 -2.45 -5.35 22.20
CA PRO A 9 -1.33 -5.76 21.36
C PRO A 9 -1.68 -6.93 20.42
N GLU A 10 -2.64 -7.78 20.81
CA GLU A 10 -3.15 -8.87 19.97
C GLU A 10 -4.02 -8.36 18.80
N GLU A 11 -4.81 -7.31 18.98
CA GLU A 11 -5.56 -6.66 17.90
C GLU A 11 -4.65 -5.95 16.91
N ILE A 12 -3.55 -5.36 17.38
CA ILE A 12 -2.56 -4.69 16.52
C ILE A 12 -1.88 -5.70 15.61
N LYS A 13 -1.53 -6.88 16.13
CA LYS A 13 -0.95 -7.97 15.31
C LYS A 13 -1.86 -8.43 14.18
N LYS A 14 -3.19 -8.40 14.39
CA LYS A 14 -4.20 -8.75 13.37
C LYS A 14 -4.48 -7.62 12.37
N ARG A 15 -3.92 -6.42 12.57
CA ARG A 15 -4.08 -5.34 11.59
C ARG A 15 -3.33 -5.69 10.32
N LYS A 16 -3.95 -5.37 9.19
CA LYS A 16 -3.32 -5.53 7.87
C LYS A 16 -2.45 -4.31 7.60
N LYS A 17 -1.14 -4.55 7.47
CA LYS A 17 -0.14 -3.56 7.05
C LYS A 17 -0.27 -3.28 5.55
N ALA A 18 -0.45 -4.33 4.75
CA ALA A 18 -0.68 -4.21 3.31
C ALA A 18 -1.78 -5.15 2.85
N VAL A 19 -2.58 -4.74 1.88
CA VAL A 19 -3.62 -5.56 1.26
C VAL A 19 -3.62 -5.30 -0.24
N ILE A 20 -3.52 -6.37 -1.02
CA ILE A 20 -3.63 -6.32 -2.48
C ILE A 20 -5.06 -6.67 -2.89
N PHE A 21 -5.58 -5.92 -3.86
CA PHE A 21 -6.87 -6.13 -4.47
C PHE A 21 -6.71 -6.38 -5.97
N CYS A 22 -7.58 -7.21 -6.51
CA CYS A 22 -7.69 -7.48 -7.93
C CYS A 22 -9.13 -7.27 -8.40
N LEU A 23 -9.29 -7.08 -9.70
CA LEU A 23 -10.61 -7.17 -10.33
C LEU A 23 -11.01 -8.65 -10.42
N SER A 24 -12.28 -8.92 -10.10
CA SER A 24 -12.90 -10.22 -10.35
C SER A 24 -12.80 -10.59 -11.84
N ALA A 25 -12.95 -11.88 -12.17
CA ALA A 25 -12.94 -12.39 -13.54
C ALA A 25 -13.94 -11.63 -14.46
N ASP A 26 -15.11 -11.26 -13.92
CA ASP A 26 -16.13 -10.49 -14.62
C ASP A 26 -15.79 -9.01 -14.79
N LYS A 27 -14.73 -8.52 -14.14
CA LYS A 27 -14.26 -7.11 -14.13
C LYS A 27 -15.29 -6.11 -13.57
N LYS A 28 -16.32 -6.59 -12.89
CA LYS A 28 -17.40 -5.79 -12.29
C LYS A 28 -17.19 -5.47 -10.81
N CYS A 29 -16.38 -6.29 -10.13
CA CYS A 29 -16.14 -6.19 -8.70
C CYS A 29 -14.65 -6.10 -8.42
N ILE A 30 -14.27 -5.32 -7.42
CA ILE A 30 -12.92 -5.30 -6.87
C ILE A 30 -12.94 -6.20 -5.63
N ILE A 31 -12.09 -7.23 -5.64
CA ILE A 31 -11.99 -8.24 -4.59
C ILE A 31 -10.59 -8.20 -3.98
N VAL A 32 -10.48 -8.63 -2.72
CA VAL A 32 -9.18 -8.81 -2.07
C VAL A 32 -8.50 -10.03 -2.67
N GLU A 33 -7.22 -9.94 -2.99
CA GLU A 33 -6.44 -11.09 -3.46
C GLU A 33 -6.03 -11.94 -2.25
N GLU A 34 -6.68 -13.09 -2.09
CA GLU A 34 -6.42 -14.00 -0.97
C GLU A 34 -4.96 -14.47 -0.96
N GLY A 35 -4.31 -14.42 0.20
CA GLY A 35 -2.91 -14.79 0.37
C GLY A 35 -1.90 -13.68 0.02
N LYS A 36 -2.36 -12.52 -0.47
CA LYS A 36 -1.51 -11.35 -0.73
C LYS A 36 -1.83 -10.18 0.20
N GLU A 37 -1.77 -10.48 1.48
CA GLU A 37 -1.88 -9.51 2.56
C GLU A 37 -0.69 -9.65 3.52
N ILE A 38 -0.30 -8.52 4.10
CA ILE A 38 0.78 -8.46 5.08
C ILE A 38 0.15 -8.00 6.38
N LEU A 39 0.35 -8.74 7.47
CA LEU A 39 -0.11 -8.35 8.80
C LEU A 39 0.99 -7.55 9.51
N VAL A 40 0.58 -6.57 10.34
CA VAL A 40 1.51 -5.79 11.17
C VAL A 40 2.27 -6.70 12.13
N GLY A 41 1.64 -7.79 12.59
CA GLY A 41 2.28 -8.76 13.48
C GLY A 41 3.41 -9.58 12.84
N ASP A 42 3.43 -9.70 11.50
CA ASP A 42 4.49 -10.38 10.76
C ASP A 42 5.72 -9.49 10.55
N VAL A 43 5.53 -8.17 10.59
CA VAL A 43 6.61 -7.19 10.43
C VAL A 43 7.55 -7.25 11.63
N GLY A 44 8.82 -7.55 11.37
CA GLY A 44 9.86 -7.70 12.40
C GLY A 44 9.99 -9.11 12.99
N VAL A 45 9.14 -10.06 12.60
CA VAL A 45 9.25 -11.48 13.00
C VAL A 45 9.61 -12.36 11.80
N THR A 46 8.68 -12.44 10.84
CA THR A 46 8.79 -13.23 9.61
C THR A 46 9.20 -12.35 8.44
N ILE A 47 8.75 -11.10 8.44
CA ILE A 47 9.00 -10.13 7.38
C ILE A 47 9.92 -9.04 7.91
N THR A 48 11.21 -9.14 7.55
CA THR A 48 12.21 -8.13 7.90
C THR A 48 11.95 -6.81 7.19
N ASP A 49 11.51 -6.87 5.92
CA ASP A 49 11.20 -5.69 5.12
C ASP A 49 9.80 -5.76 4.50
N PRO A 50 8.80 -5.08 5.09
CA PRO A 50 7.41 -5.16 4.62
C PRO A 50 7.25 -4.58 3.23
N PHE A 51 7.99 -3.52 2.92
CA PHE A 51 7.90 -2.83 1.64
C PHE A 51 8.50 -3.67 0.51
N LYS A 52 9.70 -4.22 0.66
CA LYS A 52 10.30 -5.13 -0.33
C LYS A 52 9.46 -6.39 -0.53
N HIS A 53 8.89 -6.94 0.54
CA HIS A 53 7.98 -8.07 0.45
C HIS A 53 6.71 -7.72 -0.33
N PHE A 54 6.14 -6.53 -0.07
CA PHE A 54 5.01 -5.99 -0.82
C PHE A 54 5.32 -5.84 -2.31
N VAL A 55 6.47 -5.25 -2.69
CA VAL A 55 6.88 -5.14 -4.10
C VAL A 55 7.00 -6.53 -4.75
N GLY A 56 7.55 -7.51 -4.03
CA GLY A 56 7.67 -8.89 -4.51
C GLY A 56 6.34 -9.63 -4.72
N MET A 57 5.24 -9.17 -4.10
CA MET A 57 3.90 -9.76 -4.28
C MET A 57 3.20 -9.28 -5.56
N LEU A 58 3.68 -8.19 -6.16
CA LEU A 58 3.04 -7.56 -7.31
C LEU A 58 3.38 -8.30 -8.62
N PRO A 59 2.38 -8.66 -9.43
CA PRO A 59 2.61 -9.40 -10.67
C PRO A 59 3.09 -8.48 -11.81
N GLU A 60 4.07 -8.91 -12.61
CA GLU A 60 4.60 -8.09 -13.71
C GLU A 60 3.67 -7.99 -14.92
N LYS A 61 2.76 -8.96 -15.10
CA LYS A 61 1.87 -9.06 -16.27
C LYS A 61 0.42 -8.64 -15.98
N ASP A 62 0.13 -8.21 -14.76
CA ASP A 62 -1.22 -7.88 -14.32
C ASP A 62 -1.25 -6.62 -13.47
N CYS A 63 -2.37 -5.91 -13.55
CA CYS A 63 -2.60 -4.75 -12.70
C CYS A 63 -3.20 -5.17 -11.36
N ARG A 64 -2.92 -4.41 -10.31
CA ARG A 64 -3.46 -4.61 -8.96
C ARG A 64 -3.68 -3.25 -8.29
N TYR A 65 -4.67 -3.19 -7.39
CA TYR A 65 -4.69 -2.12 -6.41
C TYR A 65 -4.05 -2.62 -5.13
N ALA A 66 -3.49 -1.72 -4.35
CA ALA A 66 -3.02 -2.05 -3.04
C ALA A 66 -3.28 -0.92 -2.07
N LEU A 67 -3.54 -1.28 -0.83
CA LEU A 67 -3.48 -0.37 0.30
C LEU A 67 -2.29 -0.76 1.13
N TYR A 68 -1.48 0.23 1.48
CA TYR A 68 -0.30 0.05 2.31
C TYR A 68 -0.34 1.10 3.41
N ASP A 69 -0.27 0.66 4.65
CA ASP A 69 -0.15 1.52 5.82
C ASP A 69 1.33 1.91 5.97
N ALA A 70 1.70 3.07 5.45
CA ALA A 70 3.07 3.55 5.43
C ALA A 70 3.46 4.14 6.78
N SER A 71 4.41 3.52 7.47
CA SER A 71 5.00 4.09 8.68
C SER A 71 6.25 4.86 8.29
N PHE A 72 6.26 6.18 8.49
CA PHE A 72 7.40 7.04 8.18
C PHE A 72 7.72 7.98 9.33
N GLU A 73 8.97 8.38 9.41
CA GLU A 73 9.47 9.29 10.43
C GLU A 73 9.85 10.60 9.76
N THR A 74 9.34 11.68 10.30
CA THR A 74 9.83 13.03 10.00
C THR A 74 10.83 13.44 11.08
N LYS A 75 11.55 14.54 10.86
CA LYS A 75 12.50 15.10 11.84
C LYS A 75 11.90 15.35 13.24
N GLU A 76 10.57 15.48 13.33
CA GLU A 76 9.87 15.86 14.54
C GLU A 76 9.01 14.74 15.12
N SER A 77 8.55 13.79 14.30
CA SER A 77 7.55 12.81 14.73
C SER A 77 7.48 11.59 13.81
N ARG A 78 7.12 10.45 14.38
CA ARG A 78 6.68 9.28 13.63
C ARG A 78 5.20 9.38 13.27
N LYS A 79 4.88 9.11 12.01
CA LYS A 79 3.51 9.12 11.47
C LYS A 79 3.24 7.82 10.73
N GLU A 80 1.97 7.44 10.72
CA GLU A 80 1.47 6.28 9.99
C GLU A 80 0.30 6.75 9.14
N GLU A 81 0.38 6.52 7.84
CA GLU A 81 -0.61 6.99 6.90
C GLU A 81 -0.94 5.95 5.83
N LEU A 82 -2.24 5.80 5.57
CA LEU A 82 -2.75 4.91 4.55
C LEU A 82 -2.50 5.48 3.16
N MET A 83 -1.77 4.72 2.37
CA MET A 83 -1.38 5.06 1.01
C MET A 83 -2.02 4.07 0.03
N PHE A 84 -2.62 4.63 -1.02
CA PHE A 84 -3.26 3.85 -2.07
C PHE A 84 -2.32 3.71 -3.27
N PHE A 85 -2.10 2.47 -3.67
CA PHE A 85 -1.23 2.09 -4.76
C PHE A 85 -2.06 1.57 -5.93
N LEU A 86 -1.82 2.12 -7.12
CA LEU A 86 -2.25 1.56 -8.39
C LEU A 86 -1.03 0.97 -9.09
N TRP A 87 -0.95 -0.35 -9.12
CA TRP A 87 0.06 -1.09 -9.84
C TRP A 87 -0.43 -1.38 -11.26
N ALA A 88 0.25 -0.82 -12.26
CA ALA A 88 -0.12 -0.92 -13.67
C ALA A 88 1.12 -1.18 -14.54
N PRO A 89 1.67 -2.41 -14.52
CA PRO A 89 2.97 -2.67 -15.10
C PRO A 89 2.96 -2.56 -16.62
N GLU A 90 4.07 -2.16 -17.23
CA GLU A 90 4.11 -1.93 -18.69
C GLU A 90 3.67 -3.15 -19.51
N LEU A 91 4.02 -4.35 -19.06
CA LEU A 91 3.68 -5.61 -19.70
C LEU A 91 2.20 -6.03 -19.54
N ALA A 92 1.43 -5.36 -18.67
CA ALA A 92 0.02 -5.69 -18.49
C ALA A 92 -0.83 -5.28 -19.71
N PRO A 93 -1.89 -6.05 -20.03
CA PRO A 93 -2.79 -5.74 -21.14
C PRO A 93 -3.40 -4.33 -21.01
N LEU A 94 -3.37 -3.56 -22.11
CA LEU A 94 -3.91 -2.19 -22.15
C LEU A 94 -5.37 -2.13 -21.65
N LYS A 95 -6.20 -3.11 -22.03
CA LYS A 95 -7.59 -3.20 -21.58
C LYS A 95 -7.70 -3.33 -20.07
N SER A 96 -6.81 -4.08 -19.42
CA SER A 96 -6.78 -4.18 -17.96
C SER A 96 -6.38 -2.85 -17.34
N LYS A 97 -5.30 -2.21 -17.81
CA LYS A 97 -4.87 -0.89 -17.33
C LYS A 97 -5.99 0.15 -17.39
N MET A 98 -6.72 0.19 -18.51
CA MET A 98 -7.86 1.10 -18.67
C MET A 98 -8.94 0.84 -17.63
N ILE A 99 -9.35 -0.41 -17.41
CA ILE A 99 -10.39 -0.74 -16.43
C ILE A 99 -9.92 -0.39 -15.01
N TYR A 100 -8.67 -0.71 -14.66
CA TYR A 100 -8.10 -0.35 -13.36
C TYR A 100 -8.00 1.18 -13.18
N ALA A 101 -7.63 1.93 -14.21
CA ALA A 101 -7.63 3.39 -14.14
C ALA A 101 -9.05 3.95 -13.97
N SER A 102 -10.02 3.45 -14.74
CA SER A 102 -11.43 3.89 -14.67
C SER A 102 -12.11 3.51 -13.35
N SER A 103 -11.78 2.38 -12.74
CA SER A 103 -12.36 1.93 -11.47
C SER A 103 -11.63 2.48 -10.24
N LYS A 104 -10.52 3.22 -10.40
CA LYS A 104 -9.71 3.79 -9.32
C LYS A 104 -10.54 4.70 -8.39
N ASP A 105 -11.31 5.62 -8.97
CA ASP A 105 -12.11 6.58 -8.18
C ASP A 105 -13.21 5.89 -7.38
N ALA A 106 -13.77 4.79 -7.89
CA ALA A 106 -14.80 4.04 -7.20
C ALA A 106 -14.28 3.39 -5.91
N ILE A 107 -13.09 2.77 -5.95
CA ILE A 107 -12.46 2.19 -4.75
C ILE A 107 -11.97 3.26 -3.80
N LYS A 108 -11.33 4.32 -4.32
CA LYS A 108 -10.85 5.45 -3.51
C LYS A 108 -12.00 6.08 -2.71
N LYS A 109 -13.18 6.26 -3.32
CA LYS A 109 -14.37 6.82 -2.66
C LYS A 109 -14.91 5.93 -1.53
N LYS A 110 -14.66 4.61 -1.56
CA LYS A 110 -15.05 3.69 -0.48
C LYS A 110 -14.13 3.80 0.73
N PHE A 111 -12.85 4.10 0.51
CA PHE A 111 -11.87 4.28 1.57
C PHE A 111 -11.77 5.76 1.95
N GLN A 112 -12.50 6.16 2.99
CA GLN A 112 -12.43 7.52 3.50
C GLN A 112 -11.08 7.77 4.21
N GLY A 113 -10.40 8.85 3.83
CA GLY A 113 -9.16 9.28 4.48
C GLY A 113 -7.85 8.85 3.82
N ILE A 114 -7.87 8.28 2.61
CA ILE A 114 -6.65 8.12 1.80
C ILE A 114 -6.14 9.52 1.44
N LYS A 115 -4.98 9.90 1.99
CA LYS A 115 -4.35 11.19 1.69
C LYS A 115 -3.36 11.11 0.53
N HIS A 116 -2.69 9.96 0.40
CA HIS A 116 -1.65 9.76 -0.58
C HIS A 116 -2.03 8.67 -1.57
N GLU A 117 -1.86 8.97 -2.86
CA GLU A 117 -1.96 7.99 -3.93
C GLU A 117 -0.64 7.89 -4.68
N CYS A 118 -0.29 6.67 -5.07
CA CYS A 118 0.90 6.37 -5.84
C CYS A 118 0.50 5.46 -6.99
N GLN A 119 0.91 5.82 -8.20
CA GLN A 119 0.81 4.95 -9.36
C GLN A 119 2.21 4.49 -9.71
N ALA A 120 2.37 3.19 -9.90
CA ALA A 120 3.64 2.57 -10.27
C ALA A 120 3.44 1.67 -11.49
N ASN A 121 4.38 1.77 -12.43
CA ASN A 121 4.39 0.99 -13.67
C ASN A 121 5.54 -0.05 -13.68
N GLY A 122 6.44 0.04 -12.71
CA GLY A 122 7.52 -0.92 -12.51
C GLY A 122 7.94 -1.00 -11.05
N PRO A 123 8.66 -2.07 -10.66
CA PRO A 123 9.13 -2.22 -9.29
C PRO A 123 10.16 -1.13 -8.94
N GLU A 124 10.80 -0.54 -9.95
CA GLU A 124 11.67 0.63 -9.86
C GLU A 124 10.96 1.92 -9.42
N ASP A 125 9.68 2.09 -9.75
CA ASP A 125 8.87 3.22 -9.26
C ASP A 125 8.52 3.07 -7.78
N LEU A 126 8.49 1.82 -7.29
CA LEU A 126 8.23 1.47 -5.90
C LEU A 126 9.53 1.46 -5.09
N ASN A 127 10.28 2.55 -5.18
CA ASN A 127 11.47 2.77 -4.36
C ASN A 127 11.15 3.61 -3.12
N ARG A 128 11.81 3.32 -2.00
CA ARG A 128 11.56 4.02 -0.72
C ARG A 128 11.70 5.54 -0.84
N ALA A 129 12.72 6.00 -1.56
CA ALA A 129 12.93 7.42 -1.83
C ALA A 129 11.76 8.04 -2.61
N CYS A 130 11.24 7.34 -3.62
CA CYS A 130 10.10 7.81 -4.41
C CYS A 130 8.82 7.86 -3.56
N ILE A 131 8.59 6.86 -2.69
CA ILE A 131 7.46 6.84 -1.78
C ILE A 131 7.56 7.93 -0.71
N ALA A 132 8.75 8.15 -0.14
CA ALA A 132 8.99 9.25 0.78
C ALA A 132 8.73 10.60 0.12
N GLU A 133 9.11 10.76 -1.15
CA GLU A 133 8.79 11.97 -1.90
C GLU A 133 7.28 12.21 -1.99
N LYS A 134 6.50 11.16 -2.26
CA LYS A 134 5.02 11.22 -2.33
C LYS A 134 4.34 11.46 -0.97
N LEU A 135 4.96 11.01 0.12
CA LEU A 135 4.41 11.16 1.47
C LEU A 135 4.71 12.54 2.08
N GLY A 136 5.90 13.08 1.83
CA GLY A 136 6.31 14.36 2.44
C GLY A 136 7.61 14.96 1.94
N GLY A 137 8.20 14.45 0.85
CA GLY A 137 9.43 15.00 0.30
C GLY A 137 10.60 14.92 1.28
N SER A 138 11.36 16.02 1.32
CA SER A 138 12.55 16.20 2.15
C SER A 138 12.31 16.19 3.66
N LEU A 139 11.06 16.11 4.11
CA LEU A 139 10.71 16.07 5.53
C LEU A 139 10.82 14.66 6.12
N ILE A 140 10.80 13.63 5.28
CA ILE A 140 10.87 12.24 5.70
C ILE A 140 12.33 11.85 5.85
N VAL A 141 12.69 11.35 7.03
CA VAL A 141 14.04 10.91 7.38
C VAL A 141 14.16 9.39 7.33
N ALA A 142 13.06 8.67 7.61
CA ALA A 142 13.03 7.22 7.53
C ALA A 142 11.66 6.73 7.06
N PHE A 143 11.65 5.61 6.35
CA PHE A 143 10.47 4.89 5.88
C PHE A 143 10.58 3.43 6.33
N GLU A 144 9.55 2.93 7.02
CA GLU A 144 9.52 1.59 7.64
C GLU A 144 10.72 1.33 8.56
N GLY A 145 11.20 2.37 9.26
CA GLY A 145 12.36 2.29 10.16
C GLY A 145 13.72 2.22 9.46
N CYS A 146 13.75 2.28 8.12
CA CYS A 146 14.98 2.42 7.35
C CYS A 146 15.16 3.86 6.87
N PRO A 147 16.38 4.42 6.90
CA PRO A 147 16.65 5.73 6.34
C PRO A 147 16.37 5.75 4.83
N VAL A 148 15.81 6.85 4.35
CA VAL A 148 15.54 7.13 2.92
C VAL A 148 16.66 7.87 2.23
#